data_AF-A0A6M4A5B5-F1
#
_entry.id   AF-A0A6M4A5B5-F1
#
_cell.length_a   1.000
_cell.length_b   1.000
_cell.length_c   1.000
_cell.angle_alpha   90.00
_cell.angle_beta   90.00
_cell.angle_gamma   90.00
#
_symmetry.space_group_name_H-M   'P 1'
#
loop_
_entity.id
_entity.type
_entity.pdbx_description
1 polymer ?
#
loop_
_entity_poly.entity_id
_entity_poly.type
_entity_poly.pdbx_seq_one_letter_code
_entity_poly.pdbx_strand_id
1 'polypeptide(L)'
;MQENPPLIRRLSRLLLTGVIWFAAGQAAAATALAASASGPAKGLLWEIKSAGNTAYLFGSIHLAKADFYPLPAAVEAAYLQSDTLAVEIDATDTVASAKAMPMLSYAAPDNLKKHVSKATWSSLQAVAGETVTQFQMYKPAMVATGLAISAFSRQGYDPVYGIDLHFIARAKNDRKKLVELESIAFQAGVLGA
;
A
#
# COMPACT_ATOMS: atom_id res chain seq x y z
N MET A 1 -62.11 -50.99 4.07
CA MET A 1 -63.46 -50.41 4.20
C MET A 1 -63.41 -49.50 5.43
N GLN A 2 -63.57 -48.18 5.42
CA GLN A 2 -64.06 -47.13 4.51
C GLN A 2 -63.14 -45.90 4.75
N GLU A 3 -62.60 -45.23 3.73
CA GLU A 3 -63.16 -44.09 2.97
C GLU A 3 -63.48 -42.83 3.81
N ASN A 4 -62.79 -41.74 3.43
CA ASN A 4 -62.77 -40.33 3.88
C ASN A 4 -64.13 -39.62 3.57
N PRO A 5 -64.44 -38.33 3.94
CA PRO A 5 -63.71 -37.15 3.41
C PRO A 5 -63.91 -35.82 4.22
N PRO A 6 -63.77 -34.60 3.64
CA PRO A 6 -62.81 -33.56 4.05
C PRO A 6 -63.52 -32.36 4.73
N LEU A 7 -62.81 -31.28 5.07
CA LEU A 7 -63.32 -29.90 4.94
C LEU A 7 -62.24 -28.86 5.30
N ILE A 8 -61.59 -28.38 4.25
CA ILE A 8 -61.13 -27.00 4.15
C ILE A 8 -62.32 -26.05 4.44
N ARG A 9 -62.05 -24.96 5.17
CA ARG A 9 -62.88 -23.76 5.46
C ARG A 9 -63.75 -23.75 6.72
N ARG A 10 -63.15 -23.27 7.82
CA ARG A 10 -63.66 -22.13 8.62
C ARG A 10 -62.47 -21.24 9.01
N LEU A 11 -61.95 -20.45 8.09
CA LEU A 11 -62.06 -18.98 8.09
C LEU A 11 -62.01 -18.30 9.48
N SER A 12 -60.92 -17.52 9.64
CA SER A 12 -60.86 -16.18 10.21
C SER A 12 -61.14 -16.00 11.70
N ARG A 13 -60.06 -15.88 12.48
CA ARG A 13 -59.68 -14.70 13.29
C ARG A 13 -58.60 -15.09 14.28
N LEU A 14 -57.36 -14.77 13.97
CA LEU A 14 -56.37 -14.24 14.92
C LEU A 14 -55.20 -13.71 14.08
N LEU A 15 -55.39 -12.43 13.74
CA LEU A 15 -54.43 -11.56 13.07
C LEU A 15 -53.23 -11.34 14.00
N LEU A 16 -52.06 -11.30 13.35
CA LEU A 16 -50.95 -10.38 13.59
C LEU A 16 -50.53 -10.17 15.05
N THR A 17 -49.47 -10.86 15.47
CA THR A 17 -48.42 -10.31 16.38
C THR A 17 -47.22 -11.28 16.44
N GLY A 18 -46.69 -11.69 15.28
CA GLY A 18 -45.59 -12.67 15.23
C GLY A 18 -44.42 -12.35 14.30
N VAL A 19 -44.47 -11.23 13.57
CA VAL A 19 -43.45 -10.87 12.56
C VAL A 19 -43.02 -9.42 12.73
N ILE A 20 -42.66 -9.01 13.96
CA ILE A 20 -41.99 -7.70 14.21
C ILE A 20 -40.87 -7.84 15.25
N TRP A 21 -40.22 -9.00 15.35
CA TRP A 21 -39.05 -9.17 16.24
C TRP A 21 -37.80 -9.74 15.54
N PHE A 22 -37.77 -9.72 14.20
CA PHE A 22 -36.58 -10.11 13.42
C PHE A 22 -36.11 -9.04 12.42
N ALA A 23 -36.56 -7.79 12.57
CA ALA A 23 -36.12 -6.66 11.74
C ALA A 23 -35.44 -5.52 12.53
N ALA A 24 -35.53 -5.49 13.86
CA ALA A 24 -34.92 -4.44 14.67
C ALA A 24 -33.45 -4.72 15.04
N GLY A 25 -33.00 -5.98 15.00
CA GLY A 25 -31.63 -6.36 15.39
C GLY A 25 -30.56 -6.16 14.31
N GLN A 26 -30.94 -6.10 13.02
CA GLN A 26 -29.97 -6.00 11.93
C GLN A 26 -29.71 -4.55 11.49
N ALA A 27 -30.60 -3.60 11.79
CA ALA A 27 -30.39 -2.20 11.47
C ALA A 27 -29.34 -1.52 12.36
N ALA A 28 -29.18 -1.98 13.62
CA ALA A 28 -28.24 -1.40 14.58
C ALA A 28 -26.77 -1.72 14.26
N ALA A 29 -26.47 -2.89 13.68
CA ALA A 29 -25.11 -3.25 13.28
C ALA A 29 -24.63 -2.47 12.05
N ALA A 30 -25.54 -2.15 11.11
CA ALA A 30 -25.21 -1.37 9.91
C ALA A 30 -25.02 0.13 10.19
N THR A 31 -25.71 0.68 11.21
CA THR A 31 -25.56 2.09 11.59
C THR A 31 -24.31 2.37 12.43
N ALA A 32 -23.78 1.38 13.15
CA ALA A 32 -22.52 1.52 13.88
C ALA A 32 -21.28 1.61 12.97
N LEU A 33 -21.31 0.98 11.78
CA LEU A 33 -20.20 1.04 10.83
C LEU A 33 -20.09 2.40 10.10
N ALA A 34 -21.20 3.14 10.00
CA ALA A 34 -21.23 4.43 9.32
C ALA A 34 -20.75 5.60 10.21
N ALA A 35 -20.63 5.41 11.51
CA ALA A 35 -20.39 6.50 12.47
C ALA A 35 -18.90 6.75 12.81
N SER A 36 -17.95 6.13 12.11
CA SER A 36 -16.51 6.23 12.46
C SER A 36 -15.59 6.86 11.41
N ALA A 37 -16.13 7.61 10.44
CA ALA A 37 -15.30 8.30 9.45
C ALA A 37 -15.53 9.83 9.46
N SER A 38 -15.38 10.47 10.61
CA SER A 38 -15.31 11.93 10.72
C SER A 38 -13.87 12.42 10.50
N GLY A 39 -13.42 12.31 9.25
CA GLY A 39 -12.15 12.84 8.75
C GLY A 39 -11.94 12.44 7.29
N PRO A 40 -11.13 13.19 6.51
CA PRO A 40 -10.77 12.74 5.17
C PRO A 40 -10.17 11.33 5.26
N ALA A 41 -10.65 10.41 4.42
CA ALA A 41 -10.14 9.05 4.37
C ALA A 41 -8.62 9.11 4.12
N LYS A 42 -7.81 8.70 5.12
CA LYS A 42 -6.34 8.76 5.06
C LYS A 42 -5.71 7.64 4.23
N GLY A 43 -6.52 6.82 3.54
CA GLY A 43 -6.09 5.67 2.74
C GLY A 43 -7.14 4.56 2.74
N LEU A 44 -6.92 3.54 1.91
CA LEU A 44 -7.73 2.31 1.85
C LEU A 44 -6.94 1.15 2.45
N LEU A 45 -7.57 0.39 3.34
CA LEU A 45 -7.08 -0.88 3.86
C LEU A 45 -8.08 -1.96 3.45
N TRP A 46 -7.61 -2.98 2.73
CA TRP A 46 -8.44 -4.10 2.30
C TRP A 46 -8.19 -5.30 3.19
N GLU A 47 -9.26 -5.93 3.66
CA GLU A 47 -9.22 -7.22 4.36
C GLU A 47 -9.64 -8.33 3.39
N ILE A 48 -8.81 -9.35 3.28
CA ILE A 48 -9.01 -10.50 2.40
C ILE A 48 -9.07 -11.74 3.27
N LYS A 49 -10.20 -12.46 3.23
CA LYS A 49 -10.41 -13.70 3.97
C LYS A 49 -10.51 -14.88 3.02
N SER A 50 -9.71 -15.93 3.25
CA SER A 50 -9.73 -17.15 2.45
C SER A 50 -9.29 -18.36 3.25
N ALA A 51 -10.10 -19.43 3.26
CA ALA A 51 -9.80 -20.71 3.90
C ALA A 51 -9.29 -20.60 5.35
N GLY A 52 -9.90 -19.70 6.15
CA GLY A 52 -9.49 -19.46 7.55
C GLY A 52 -8.28 -18.54 7.72
N ASN A 53 -7.67 -18.08 6.63
CA ASN A 53 -6.59 -17.09 6.65
C ASN A 53 -7.15 -15.68 6.43
N THR A 54 -6.46 -14.69 7.00
CA THR A 54 -6.73 -13.28 6.79
C THR A 54 -5.46 -12.61 6.27
N ALA A 55 -5.59 -11.85 5.19
CA ALA A 55 -4.54 -10.97 4.68
C ALA A 55 -5.06 -9.53 4.64
N TYR A 56 -4.15 -8.59 4.83
CA TYR A 56 -4.44 -7.16 4.75
C TYR A 56 -3.60 -6.55 3.63
N LEU A 57 -4.26 -5.82 2.73
CA LEU A 57 -3.57 -5.06 1.68
C LEU A 57 -3.70 -3.56 1.98
N PHE A 58 -2.54 -2.96 2.23
CA PHE A 58 -2.39 -1.53 2.43
C PHE A 58 -1.42 -0.98 1.38
N GLY A 59 -1.78 0.12 0.73
CA GLY A 59 -0.96 0.69 -0.33
C GLY A 59 0.40 1.19 0.17
N SER A 60 1.41 1.14 -0.71
CA SER A 60 2.76 1.65 -0.46
C SER A 60 2.77 3.19 -0.43
N ILE A 61 3.50 3.78 0.51
CA ILE A 61 3.72 5.24 0.59
C ILE A 61 5.17 5.45 0.99
N HIS A 62 6.03 5.68 0.00
CA HIS A 62 7.46 5.79 0.21
C HIS A 62 7.90 7.11 0.85
N LEU A 63 7.08 8.16 0.75
CA LEU A 63 7.38 9.52 1.21
C LEU A 63 6.19 10.06 1.99
N ALA A 64 6.39 10.45 3.24
CA ALA A 64 5.36 11.09 4.04
C ALA A 64 5.93 12.24 4.88
N LYS A 65 5.05 12.97 5.57
CA LYS A 65 5.42 13.95 6.59
C LYS A 65 5.27 13.33 7.97
N ALA A 66 5.91 13.91 8.98
CA ALA A 66 5.77 13.46 10.37
C ALA A 66 4.30 13.49 10.87
N ASP A 67 3.51 14.47 10.43
CA ASP A 67 2.09 14.63 10.78
C ASP A 67 1.15 13.63 10.07
N PHE A 68 1.69 12.77 9.21
CA PHE A 68 0.96 11.62 8.67
C PHE A 68 0.60 10.61 9.77
N TYR A 69 1.36 10.62 10.88
CA TYR A 69 1.15 9.78 12.04
C TYR A 69 0.32 10.48 13.13
N PRO A 70 -0.44 9.72 13.95
CA PRO A 70 -0.55 8.26 13.94
C PRO A 70 -1.35 7.74 12.73
N LEU A 71 -1.04 6.51 12.31
CA LEU A 71 -1.81 5.80 11.31
C LEU A 71 -3.23 5.51 11.84
N PRO A 72 -4.22 5.31 10.95
CA PRO A 72 -5.55 4.88 11.36
C PRO A 72 -5.49 3.61 12.20
N ALA A 73 -6.29 3.55 13.28
CA ALA A 73 -6.28 2.43 14.23
C ALA A 73 -6.51 1.06 13.57
N ALA A 74 -7.27 1.00 12.48
CA ALA A 74 -7.49 -0.22 11.71
C ALA A 74 -6.20 -0.77 11.07
N VAL A 75 -5.31 0.10 10.59
CA VAL A 75 -4.01 -0.29 10.01
C VAL A 75 -3.10 -0.84 11.11
N GLU A 76 -3.05 -0.17 12.25
CA GLU A 76 -2.28 -0.62 13.41
C GLU A 76 -2.78 -1.98 13.93
N ALA A 77 -4.11 -2.16 14.01
CA ALA A 77 -4.71 -3.44 14.40
C ALA A 77 -4.38 -4.56 13.40
N ALA A 78 -4.46 -4.30 12.10
CA ALA A 78 -4.09 -5.26 11.06
C ALA A 78 -2.63 -5.70 11.16
N TYR A 79 -1.70 -4.76 11.37
CA TYR A 79 -0.29 -5.07 11.57
C TYR A 79 -0.05 -5.92 12.82
N LEU A 80 -0.70 -5.58 13.94
CA LEU A 80 -0.58 -6.34 15.19
C LEU A 80 -1.10 -7.78 15.05
N GLN A 81 -2.21 -7.98 14.34
CA GLN A 81 -2.82 -9.28 14.07
C GLN A 81 -2.05 -10.13 13.05
N SER A 82 -1.14 -9.53 12.29
CA SER A 82 -0.40 -10.22 11.22
C SER A 82 0.93 -10.77 11.72
N ASP A 83 1.24 -12.04 11.50
CA ASP A 83 2.54 -12.62 11.86
C ASP A 83 3.64 -12.39 10.80
N THR A 84 3.22 -12.00 9.60
CA THR A 84 4.09 -11.76 8.44
C THR A 84 3.79 -10.39 7.84
N LEU A 85 4.83 -9.62 7.55
CA LEU A 85 4.76 -8.43 6.70
C LEU A 85 5.28 -8.80 5.31
N ALA A 86 4.45 -8.60 4.29
CA ALA A 86 4.86 -8.66 2.89
C ALA A 86 5.09 -7.25 2.36
N VAL A 87 6.24 -7.00 1.74
CA VAL A 87 6.62 -5.72 1.11
C VAL A 87 7.09 -5.97 -0.32
N GLU A 88 7.08 -4.94 -1.17
CA GLU A 88 7.67 -5.04 -2.51
C GLU A 88 9.14 -5.48 -2.42
N ILE A 89 9.93 -4.75 -1.64
CA ILE A 89 11.34 -5.02 -1.34
C ILE A 89 11.68 -4.62 0.10
N ASP A 90 12.69 -5.26 0.70
CA ASP A 90 13.33 -4.74 1.91
C ASP A 90 14.31 -3.63 1.51
N ALA A 91 13.80 -2.41 1.40
CA ALA A 91 14.59 -1.23 1.05
C ALA A 91 15.73 -0.89 2.05
N THR A 92 15.84 -1.63 3.16
CA THR A 92 16.94 -1.49 4.13
C THR A 92 18.08 -2.49 3.92
N ASP A 93 17.96 -3.42 2.96
CA ASP A 93 19.07 -4.31 2.56
C ASP A 93 20.12 -3.54 1.73
N THR A 94 21.12 -3.03 2.43
CA THR A 94 22.25 -2.30 1.85
C THR A 94 23.14 -3.17 0.96
N VAL A 95 23.24 -4.48 1.23
CA VAL A 95 24.08 -5.39 0.44
C VAL A 95 23.43 -5.67 -0.90
N ALA A 96 22.12 -5.97 -0.91
CA ALA A 96 21.37 -6.13 -2.14
C ALA A 96 21.33 -4.83 -2.97
N SER A 97 21.15 -3.68 -2.31
CA SER A 97 21.20 -2.36 -2.95
C SER A 97 22.53 -2.10 -3.66
N ALA A 98 23.65 -2.37 -2.99
CA ALA A 98 24.98 -2.20 -3.57
C ALA A 98 25.20 -3.10 -4.79
N LYS A 99 24.72 -4.36 -4.74
CA LYS A 99 24.81 -5.31 -5.87
C LYS A 99 23.97 -4.89 -7.07
N ALA A 100 22.84 -4.21 -6.85
CA ALA A 100 21.94 -3.76 -7.90
C ALA A 100 22.36 -2.42 -8.54
N MET A 101 23.15 -1.60 -7.85
CA MET A 101 23.57 -0.27 -8.34
C MET A 101 24.18 -0.25 -9.76
N PRO A 102 25.01 -1.23 -10.17
CA PRO A 102 25.52 -1.28 -11.55
C PRO A 102 24.42 -1.39 -12.61
N MET A 103 23.25 -1.97 -12.27
CA MET A 103 22.12 -2.09 -13.20
C MET A 103 21.44 -0.75 -13.44
N LEU A 104 21.53 0.19 -12.49
CA LEU A 104 20.97 1.54 -12.53
C LEU A 104 22.00 2.61 -12.96
N SER A 105 23.22 2.19 -13.32
CA SER A 105 24.34 3.08 -13.63
C SER A 105 24.93 2.80 -15.01
N TYR A 106 25.58 3.81 -15.57
CA TYR A 106 26.47 3.67 -16.72
C TYR A 106 27.91 3.47 -16.26
N ALA A 107 28.65 2.62 -16.97
CA ALA A 107 30.10 2.52 -16.82
C ALA A 107 30.81 3.45 -17.81
N ALA A 108 31.89 4.10 -17.37
CA ALA A 108 32.69 4.94 -18.26
C ALA A 108 33.23 4.14 -19.47
N PRO A 109 33.27 4.72 -20.69
CA PRO A 109 33.02 6.13 -21.01
C PRO A 109 31.54 6.45 -21.31
N ASP A 110 30.61 5.54 -21.06
CA ASP A 110 29.18 5.76 -21.29
C ASP A 110 28.55 6.67 -20.22
N ASN A 111 27.43 7.33 -20.53
CA ASN A 111 26.76 8.25 -19.63
C ASN A 111 25.35 8.64 -20.08
N LEU A 112 24.56 9.20 -19.16
CA LEU A 112 23.18 9.65 -19.39
C LEU A 112 23.00 10.51 -20.64
N LYS A 113 23.92 11.46 -20.89
CA LYS A 113 23.81 12.41 -22.01
C LYS A 113 23.80 11.71 -23.37
N LYS A 114 24.40 10.52 -23.47
CA LYS A 114 24.40 9.70 -24.71
C LYS A 114 23.09 8.96 -24.95
N HIS A 115 22.25 8.80 -23.92
CA HIS A 115 21.04 7.98 -23.95
C HIS A 115 19.74 8.78 -23.85
N VAL A 116 19.82 10.12 -23.80
CA VAL A 116 18.66 11.00 -23.79
C VAL A 116 18.70 11.97 -24.96
N SER A 117 17.52 12.44 -25.38
CA SER A 117 17.45 13.45 -26.43
C SER A 117 18.11 14.77 -26.00
N LYS A 118 18.55 15.60 -26.96
CA LYS A 118 19.06 16.95 -26.66
C LYS A 118 18.05 17.80 -25.89
N ALA A 119 16.76 17.66 -26.22
CA ALA A 119 15.68 18.37 -25.52
C ALA A 119 15.57 17.92 -24.06
N THR A 120 15.54 16.60 -23.81
CA THR A 120 15.52 16.03 -22.45
C THR A 120 16.75 16.45 -21.65
N TRP A 121 17.94 16.43 -22.26
CA TRP A 121 19.15 16.90 -21.61
C TRP A 121 19.05 18.38 -21.22
N SER A 122 18.55 19.24 -22.12
CA SER A 122 18.34 20.66 -21.84
C SER A 122 17.33 20.88 -20.70
N SER A 123 16.23 20.11 -20.66
CA SER A 123 15.25 20.17 -19.58
C SER A 123 15.85 19.73 -18.25
N LEU A 124 16.65 18.66 -18.25
CA LEU A 124 17.35 18.20 -17.06
C LEU A 124 18.33 19.26 -16.55
N GLN A 125 19.08 19.92 -17.43
CA GLN A 125 19.97 21.03 -17.08
C GLN A 125 19.20 22.20 -16.45
N ALA A 126 18.01 22.53 -16.96
CA ALA A 126 17.18 23.59 -16.41
C ALA A 126 16.68 23.28 -14.99
N VAL A 127 16.42 22.01 -14.67
CA VAL A 127 15.95 21.57 -13.34
C VAL A 127 17.10 21.37 -12.35
N ALA A 128 18.19 20.74 -12.79
CA ALA A 128 19.31 20.33 -11.92
C ALA A 128 20.41 21.39 -11.78
N GLY A 129 20.48 22.34 -12.72
CA GLY A 129 21.56 23.34 -12.74
C GLY A 129 22.95 22.69 -12.81
N GLU A 130 23.89 23.20 -12.01
CA GLU A 130 25.28 22.72 -11.98
C GLU A 130 25.42 21.27 -11.50
N THR A 131 24.42 20.77 -10.75
CA THR A 131 24.43 19.39 -10.22
C THR A 131 24.14 18.34 -11.28
N VAL A 132 23.74 18.74 -12.50
CA VAL A 132 23.46 17.80 -13.62
C VAL A 132 24.62 16.85 -13.93
N THR A 133 25.85 17.27 -13.63
CA THR A 133 27.05 16.44 -13.79
C THR A 133 27.04 15.21 -12.89
N GLN A 134 26.44 15.31 -11.70
CA GLN A 134 26.29 14.20 -10.75
C GLN A 134 25.35 13.10 -11.28
N PHE A 135 24.47 13.44 -12.22
CA PHE A 135 23.53 12.49 -12.83
C PHE A 135 24.12 11.71 -14.02
N GLN A 136 25.30 12.09 -14.52
CA GLN A 136 25.82 11.48 -15.74
C GLN A 136 26.09 9.98 -15.61
N MET A 137 26.44 9.51 -14.41
CA MET A 137 26.69 8.10 -14.16
C MET A 137 25.43 7.26 -13.98
N TYR A 138 24.25 7.86 -13.88
CA TYR A 138 23.00 7.14 -13.58
C TYR A 138 22.11 7.01 -14.80
N LYS A 139 21.36 5.91 -14.86
CA LYS A 139 20.35 5.66 -15.89
C LYS A 139 19.10 6.54 -15.67
N PRO A 140 18.29 6.79 -16.72
CA PRO A 140 17.19 7.75 -16.67
C PRO A 140 16.22 7.57 -15.50
N ALA A 141 15.83 6.33 -15.19
CA ALA A 141 14.90 6.06 -14.09
C ALA A 141 15.47 6.50 -12.73
N MET A 142 16.75 6.21 -12.45
CA MET A 142 17.41 6.61 -11.20
C MET A 142 17.48 8.14 -11.05
N VAL A 143 17.74 8.84 -12.16
CA VAL A 143 17.76 10.31 -12.19
C VAL A 143 16.36 10.88 -11.94
N ALA A 144 15.34 10.34 -12.60
CA ALA A 144 13.95 10.76 -12.39
C ALA A 144 13.51 10.53 -10.93
N THR A 145 13.82 9.38 -10.35
CA THR A 145 13.53 9.06 -8.94
C THR A 145 14.23 10.05 -8.00
N GLY A 146 15.52 10.33 -8.21
CA GLY A 146 16.27 11.30 -7.40
C GLY A 146 15.70 12.72 -7.46
N LEU A 147 15.31 13.18 -8.65
CA LEU A 147 14.65 14.48 -8.83
C LEU A 147 13.29 14.54 -8.14
N ALA A 148 12.49 13.47 -8.23
CA ALA A 148 11.20 13.38 -7.56
C ALA A 148 11.36 13.45 -6.03
N ILE A 149 12.26 12.64 -5.47
CA ILE A 149 12.57 12.67 -4.03
C ILE A 149 13.01 14.08 -3.61
N SER A 150 13.96 14.69 -4.34
CA SER A 150 14.42 16.06 -4.04
C SER A 150 13.27 17.08 -4.05
N ALA A 151 12.34 16.98 -5.00
CA ALA A 151 11.19 17.87 -5.09
C ALA A 151 10.22 17.71 -3.91
N PHE A 152 9.99 16.49 -3.44
CA PHE A 152 9.15 16.19 -2.28
C PHE A 152 9.85 16.56 -0.96
N SER A 153 11.16 16.35 -0.85
CA SER A 153 11.94 16.74 0.33
C SER A 153 11.91 18.25 0.58
N ARG A 154 11.95 19.07 -0.48
CA ARG A 154 11.76 20.53 -0.34
C ARG A 154 10.39 20.94 0.21
N GLN A 155 9.42 20.04 0.17
CA GLN A 155 8.06 20.23 0.70
C GLN A 155 7.87 19.53 2.06
N GLY A 156 8.95 19.08 2.70
CA GLY A 156 8.95 18.44 4.02
C GLY A 156 8.56 16.96 4.03
N TYR A 157 8.48 16.30 2.86
CA TYR A 157 8.32 14.85 2.80
C TYR A 157 9.66 14.13 2.96
N ASP A 158 9.68 13.05 3.71
CA ASP A 158 10.89 12.29 3.99
C ASP A 158 10.60 10.78 3.88
N PRO A 159 11.52 9.98 3.26
CA PRO A 159 11.39 8.53 3.26
C PRO A 159 11.27 7.90 4.63
N VAL A 160 11.89 8.49 5.67
CA VAL A 160 11.84 7.96 7.04
C VAL A 160 10.42 7.91 7.60
N TYR A 161 9.54 8.80 7.12
CA TYR A 161 8.11 8.79 7.48
C TYR A 161 7.27 7.92 6.54
N GLY A 162 7.86 7.39 5.46
CA GLY A 162 7.18 6.47 4.56
C GLY A 162 6.67 5.23 5.29
N ILE A 163 5.49 4.76 4.90
CA ILE A 163 4.80 3.62 5.52
C ILE A 163 5.61 2.33 5.34
N ASP A 164 6.29 2.19 4.19
CA ASP A 164 7.10 1.03 3.88
C ASP A 164 8.25 0.86 4.88
N LEU A 165 9.06 1.92 5.05
CA LEU A 165 10.18 1.90 6.00
C LEU A 165 9.70 1.80 7.45
N HIS A 166 8.59 2.45 7.79
CA HIS A 166 7.97 2.34 9.12
C HIS A 166 7.63 0.89 9.47
N PHE A 167 6.91 0.19 8.59
CA PHE A 167 6.52 -1.20 8.87
C PHE A 167 7.66 -2.18 8.73
N ILE A 168 8.62 -1.98 7.81
CA ILE A 168 9.85 -2.79 7.74
C ILE A 168 10.62 -2.70 9.06
N ALA A 169 10.87 -1.47 9.55
CA ALA A 169 11.60 -1.26 10.81
C ALA A 169 10.86 -1.89 12.00
N ARG A 170 9.54 -1.71 12.09
CA ARG A 170 8.73 -2.33 13.14
C ARG A 170 8.72 -3.85 13.05
N ALA A 171 8.57 -4.43 11.86
CA ALA A 171 8.56 -5.89 11.69
C ALA A 171 9.88 -6.51 12.15
N LYS A 172 11.01 -5.86 11.85
CA LYS A 172 12.33 -6.28 12.34
C LYS A 172 12.43 -6.18 13.86
N ASN A 173 11.99 -5.08 14.46
CA ASN A 173 11.98 -4.89 15.91
C ASN A 173 11.08 -5.92 16.62
N ASP A 174 9.89 -6.15 16.08
CA ASP A 174 8.88 -7.06 16.64
C ASP A 174 9.17 -8.53 16.29
N ARG A 175 10.23 -8.79 15.51
CA ARG A 175 10.64 -10.12 15.02
C ARG A 175 9.53 -10.84 14.25
N LYS A 176 8.70 -10.09 13.52
CA LYS A 176 7.73 -10.64 12.56
C LYS A 176 8.47 -11.12 11.31
N LYS A 177 7.90 -12.10 10.62
CA LYS A 177 8.46 -12.58 9.35
C LYS A 177 8.34 -11.46 8.30
N LEU A 178 9.45 -11.09 7.66
CA LEU A 178 9.46 -10.19 6.51
C LEU A 178 9.55 -11.02 5.23
N VAL A 179 8.68 -10.76 4.26
CA VAL A 179 8.69 -11.39 2.94
C VAL A 179 8.72 -10.30 1.89
N GLU A 180 9.60 -10.44 0.90
CA GLU A 180 9.66 -9.56 -0.26
C GLU A 180 8.85 -10.19 -1.41
N LEU A 181 8.01 -9.41 -2.06
CA LEU A 181 7.25 -9.81 -3.24
C LEU A 181 8.11 -9.75 -4.50
N GLU A 182 9.13 -8.90 -4.49
CA GLU A 182 10.11 -8.71 -5.55
C GLU A 182 11.52 -8.85 -4.98
N SER A 183 12.53 -8.52 -5.79
CA SER A 183 13.90 -8.34 -5.30
C SER A 183 14.43 -6.99 -5.78
N ILE A 184 15.34 -6.41 -5.01
CA ILE A 184 16.02 -5.16 -5.42
C ILE A 184 16.69 -5.32 -6.79
N ALA A 185 17.26 -6.51 -7.09
CA ALA A 185 17.84 -6.80 -8.39
C ALA A 185 16.79 -6.83 -9.53
N PHE A 186 15.61 -7.40 -9.27
CA PHE A 186 14.51 -7.39 -10.24
C PHE A 186 14.05 -5.96 -10.54
N GLN A 187 13.78 -5.16 -9.50
CA GLN A 187 13.39 -3.75 -9.69
C GLN A 187 14.44 -2.94 -10.42
N ALA A 188 15.72 -3.09 -10.03
CA ALA A 188 16.83 -2.43 -10.71
C ALA A 188 16.99 -2.89 -12.17
N GLY A 189 16.65 -4.14 -12.48
CA GLY A 189 16.61 -4.65 -13.85
C GLY A 189 15.51 -4.02 -14.69
N VAL A 190 14.30 -3.86 -14.14
CA VAL A 190 13.18 -3.21 -14.83
C VAL A 190 13.43 -1.71 -15.01
N LEU A 191 13.88 -1.02 -13.95
CA LEU A 191 14.14 0.42 -13.97
C LEU A 191 15.42 0.78 -14.75
N GLY A 192 16.37 -0.15 -14.81
CA GLY A 192 17.63 0.01 -15.51
C GLY A 192 17.62 -0.47 -16.96
N ALA A 193 16.53 -1.06 -17.44
CA ALA A 193 16.37 -1.45 -18.85
C ALA A 193 16.28 -0.23 -19.76
#